data_AF-A0A5J4P6I6-F1
#
_entry.id   AF-A0A5J4P6I6-F1
#
_cell.length_a   1.000
_cell.length_b   1.000
_cell.length_c   1.000
_cell.angle_alpha   90.00
_cell.angle_beta   90.00
_cell.angle_gamma   90.00
#
_symmetry.space_group_name_H-M   'P 1'
#
loop_
_entity.id
_entity.type
_entity.pdbx_description
1 polymer ?
#
loop_
_entity_poly.entity_id
_entity_poly.type
_entity_poly.pdbx_seq_one_letter_code
_entity_poly.pdbx_strand_id
1 'polypeptide(L)'
;NVGSTSYKNDELTWELHPSVCKIYNSEKKSDYVNGFTPHYKIDESLDTNLDSFLEFGNPNELLLNKALQLISGTDGVEEILTSRSLIRELILIYCSLDRKATNGVIIQ
;
A
#
# COMPACT_ATOMS: atom_id res chain seq x y z
N ASN A 1 -4.70 -14.57 5.70
CA ASN A 1 -5.62 -15.53 6.35
C ASN A 1 -5.36 -16.98 5.93
N VAL A 2 -4.57 -17.22 4.89
CA VAL A 2 -4.24 -18.55 4.37
C VAL A 2 -2.73 -18.69 4.20
N GLY A 3 -2.22 -19.91 4.30
CA GLY A 3 -0.83 -20.25 3.98
C GLY A 3 -0.74 -20.81 2.57
N SER A 4 0.35 -20.49 1.87
CA SER A 4 0.68 -21.04 0.54
C SER A 4 1.90 -21.94 0.60
N THR A 5 2.05 -22.79 -0.42
CA THR A 5 3.26 -23.59 -0.65
C THR A 5 3.71 -23.39 -2.10
N SER A 6 5.00 -23.52 -2.39
CA SER A 6 5.51 -23.43 -3.76
C SER A 6 5.52 -24.79 -4.44
N TYR A 7 5.03 -24.85 -5.69
CA TYR A 7 5.27 -25.94 -6.62
C TYR A 7 5.95 -25.40 -7.87
N LYS A 8 7.16 -25.85 -8.16
CA LYS A 8 7.95 -25.37 -9.30
C LYS A 8 8.04 -26.45 -10.37
N ASN A 9 8.01 -26.03 -11.63
CA ASN A 9 8.41 -26.85 -12.76
C ASN A 9 9.69 -26.25 -13.37
N ASP A 10 10.81 -26.96 -13.20
CA ASP A 10 12.13 -26.50 -13.66
C ASP A 10 12.28 -26.54 -15.19
N GLU A 11 11.52 -27.38 -15.90
CA GLU A 11 11.58 -27.51 -17.36
C GLU A 11 10.79 -26.39 -18.07
N LEU A 12 9.64 -26.02 -17.51
CA LEU A 12 8.72 -25.04 -18.10
C LEU A 12 8.82 -23.65 -17.43
N THR A 13 9.71 -23.48 -16.45
CA THR A 13 10.00 -22.22 -15.74
C THR A 13 8.75 -21.52 -15.20
N TRP A 14 7.79 -22.29 -14.67
CA TRP A 14 6.64 -21.76 -13.96
C TRP A 14 6.63 -22.22 -12.51
N GLU A 15 6.00 -21.43 -11.66
CA GLU A 15 5.81 -21.72 -10.24
C GLU A 15 4.35 -21.43 -9.86
N LEU A 16 3.76 -22.33 -9.07
CA LEU A 16 2.40 -22.22 -8.55
C LEU A 16 2.46 -22.06 -7.02
N HIS A 17 1.72 -21.08 -6.52
CA HIS A 17 1.59 -20.79 -5.09
C HIS A 17 0.14 -20.96 -4.61
N PRO A 18 -0.41 -22.20 -4.52
CA PRO A 18 -1.79 -22.37 -4.10
C PRO A 18 -1.92 -22.14 -2.58
N SER A 19 -3.08 -21.64 -2.16
CA SER A 19 -3.45 -21.57 -0.75
C SER A 19 -3.84 -22.96 -0.24
N VAL A 20 -3.13 -23.48 0.77
CA VAL A 20 -3.27 -24.87 1.24
C VAL A 20 -3.85 -25.00 2.64
N CYS A 21 -3.83 -23.94 3.46
CA CYS A 21 -4.38 -23.97 4.81
C CYS A 21 -4.91 -22.59 5.24
N LYS A 22 -5.75 -22.58 6.29
CA LYS A 22 -6.15 -21.35 6.98
C LYS A 22 -5.20 -21.07 8.14
N ILE A 23 -4.81 -19.82 8.31
CA ILE A 23 -3.98 -19.34 9.42
C ILE A 23 -4.90 -18.60 10.39
N TYR A 24 -4.92 -19.05 11.64
CA TYR A 24 -5.73 -18.48 12.70
C TYR A 24 -4.88 -17.73 13.73
N ASN A 25 -5.45 -16.67 14.33
CA ASN A 25 -4.84 -16.00 15.47
C ASN A 25 -5.03 -16.80 16.79
N SER A 26 -4.55 -16.28 17.91
CA SER A 26 -4.68 -16.91 19.25
C SER A 26 -6.14 -17.12 19.67
N GLU A 27 -7.07 -16.34 19.12
CA GLU A 27 -8.52 -16.45 19.36
C GLU A 27 -9.24 -17.37 18.36
N LYS A 28 -8.50 -18.08 17.50
CA LYS A 28 -9.04 -18.93 16.44
C LYS A 28 -9.86 -18.17 15.37
N LYS A 29 -9.55 -16.89 15.12
CA LYS A 29 -10.18 -16.06 14.09
C LYS A 29 -9.29 -15.91 12.85
N SER A 30 -9.94 -15.74 11.69
CA SER A 30 -9.29 -15.58 10.38
C SER A 30 -10.23 -14.88 9.38
N ASP A 31 -10.92 -13.86 9.87
CA ASP A 31 -12.05 -13.16 9.25
C ASP A 31 -11.64 -11.89 8.45
N TYR A 32 -10.34 -11.75 8.16
CA TYR A 32 -9.75 -10.60 7.46
C TYR A 32 -9.84 -10.69 5.93
N VAL A 33 -10.92 -11.25 5.38
CA VAL A 33 -11.07 -11.46 3.92
C VAL A 33 -11.07 -10.16 3.11
N ASN A 34 -11.59 -9.09 3.71
CA ASN A 34 -11.67 -7.76 3.09
C ASN A 34 -10.48 -6.85 3.47
N GLY A 35 -9.41 -7.42 4.05
CA GLY A 35 -8.29 -6.66 4.60
C GLY A 35 -8.53 -6.13 6.02
N PHE A 36 -7.63 -5.28 6.50
CA PHE A 36 -7.72 -4.62 7.79
C PHE A 36 -8.11 -3.16 7.61
N THR A 37 -9.11 -2.69 8.37
CA THR A 37 -9.43 -1.26 8.43
C THR A 37 -8.43 -0.58 9.38
N PRO A 38 -7.67 0.43 8.92
CA PRO A 38 -6.74 1.15 9.79
C PRO A 38 -7.54 1.97 10.82
N HIS A 39 -7.03 2.05 12.04
CA HIS A 39 -7.63 2.88 13.07
C HIS A 39 -7.46 4.38 12.76
N TYR A 40 -6.29 4.76 12.23
CA TYR A 40 -6.00 6.08 11.71
C TYR A 40 -5.77 5.99 10.21
N LYS A 41 -6.71 6.52 9.41
CA LYS A 41 -6.62 6.48 7.95
C LYS A 41 -5.81 7.68 7.45
N ILE A 42 -4.65 7.40 6.87
CA ILE A 42 -3.78 8.38 6.20
C ILE A 42 -3.38 7.80 4.85
N ASP A 43 -3.37 8.64 3.84
CA ASP A 43 -3.10 8.24 2.47
C ASP A 43 -1.90 9.04 1.94
N GLU A 44 -0.76 8.37 1.82
CA GLU A 44 0.50 8.95 1.32
C GLU A 44 0.44 9.33 -0.17
N SER A 45 -0.55 8.79 -0.92
CA SER A 45 -0.70 9.04 -2.35
C SER A 45 -1.46 10.32 -2.70
N LEU A 46 -2.03 10.99 -1.69
CA LEU A 46 -2.70 12.28 -1.90
C LEU A 46 -1.69 13.38 -2.21
N ASP A 47 -1.99 14.21 -3.20
CA ASP A 47 -1.17 15.38 -3.58
C ASP A 47 -0.82 16.29 -2.39
N THR A 48 -1.71 16.41 -1.40
CA THR A 48 -1.49 17.22 -0.20
C THR A 48 -0.40 16.68 0.72
N ASN A 49 0.01 15.43 0.53
CA ASN A 49 0.95 14.72 1.39
C ASN A 49 2.30 14.44 0.70
N LEU A 50 2.49 14.88 -0.55
CA LEU A 50 3.73 14.68 -1.32
C LEU A 50 4.96 15.30 -0.65
N ASP A 51 4.80 16.43 0.05
CA ASP A 51 5.90 17.07 0.80
C ASP A 51 6.43 16.20 1.94
N SER A 52 5.60 15.28 2.44
CA SER A 52 5.93 14.30 3.49
C SER A 52 6.24 12.90 2.95
N PHE A 53 6.33 12.73 1.63
CA PHE A 53 6.75 11.49 0.96
C PHE A 53 8.28 11.39 0.97
N LEU A 54 8.84 11.01 2.13
CA LEU A 54 10.28 10.96 2.38
C LEU A 54 10.79 9.52 2.44
N GLU A 55 12.10 9.34 2.52
CA GLU A 55 12.72 8.03 2.67
C GLU A 55 12.25 7.31 3.94
N PHE A 56 12.07 5.99 3.85
CA PHE A 56 11.71 5.17 5.00
C PHE A 56 12.71 5.33 6.15
N GLY A 57 12.18 5.56 7.36
CA GLY A 57 12.98 5.79 8.56
C GLY A 57 13.28 7.26 8.85
N ASN A 58 12.97 8.18 7.92
CA ASN A 58 12.98 9.61 8.23
C ASN A 58 11.85 9.92 9.22
N PRO A 59 12.13 10.50 10.41
CA PRO A 59 11.09 10.80 11.40
C PRO A 59 10.01 11.77 10.92
N ASN A 60 10.25 12.49 9.82
CA ASN A 60 9.31 13.41 9.19
C ASN A 60 8.54 12.79 8.02
N GLU A 61 8.80 11.51 7.68
CA GLU A 61 7.98 10.76 6.72
C GLU A 61 6.56 10.62 7.27
N LEU A 62 5.54 10.78 6.43
CA LEU A 62 4.13 10.90 6.81
C LEU A 62 3.64 9.84 7.82
N LEU A 63 3.80 8.56 7.48
CA LEU A 63 3.25 7.46 8.27
C LEU A 63 4.05 7.25 9.56
N LEU A 64 5.37 7.29 9.49
CA LEU A 64 6.24 7.18 10.65
C LEU A 64 6.06 8.35 11.61
N ASN A 65 6.01 9.58 11.09
CA ASN A 65 5.79 10.78 11.90
C ASN A 65 4.47 10.70 12.65
N LYS A 66 3.38 10.29 11.97
CA LYS A 66 2.10 10.10 12.64
C LYS A 66 2.20 9.03 13.73
N ALA A 67 2.81 7.88 13.44
CA ALA A 67 2.98 6.84 14.44
C ALA A 67 3.73 7.34 15.68
N LEU A 68 4.79 8.13 15.49
CA LEU A 68 5.56 8.74 16.59
C LEU A 68 4.71 9.73 17.40
N GLN A 69 3.90 10.56 16.73
CA GLN A 69 2.97 11.48 17.41
C GLN A 69 1.95 10.72 18.26
N LEU A 70 1.30 9.70 17.69
CA LEU A 70 0.31 8.86 18.38
C LEU A 70 0.90 8.15 19.60
N ILE A 71 2.11 7.60 19.48
CA ILE A 71 2.79 6.91 20.58
C ILE A 71 3.19 7.90 21.68
N SER A 72 3.59 9.11 21.30
CA SER A 72 3.99 10.16 22.26
C SER A 72 2.81 10.92 22.86
N GLY A 73 1.58 10.71 22.36
CA GLY A 73 0.37 11.42 22.80
C GLY A 73 0.40 12.91 22.46
N THR A 74 1.17 13.30 21.46
CA THR A 74 1.33 14.69 21.00
C THR A 74 0.43 15.03 19.81
N ASP A 75 -0.32 14.04 19.32
CA ASP A 75 -1.40 14.19 18.37
C ASP A 75 -2.51 15.05 19.00
N GLY A 76 -2.45 16.35 18.73
CA GLY A 76 -3.59 17.24 18.93
C GLY A 76 -4.81 16.67 18.21
N VAL A 77 -5.96 16.68 18.90
CA VAL A 77 -7.26 16.30 18.36
C VAL A 77 -7.61 17.25 17.21
N GLU A 78 -7.15 16.95 16.00
CA GLU A 78 -7.81 17.42 14.79
C GLU A 78 -8.74 16.30 14.36
N GLU A 79 -10.02 16.45 14.74
CA GLU A 79 -11.13 15.89 13.99
C GLU A 79 -10.85 16.14 12.52
N ILE A 80 -10.62 15.08 11.75
CA ILE A 80 -10.55 15.17 10.29
C ILE A 80 -11.95 15.55 9.86
N LEU A 81 -12.23 16.85 9.81
CA LEU A 81 -13.29 17.39 9.00
C LEU A 81 -13.03 16.81 7.62
N THR A 82 -13.93 15.95 7.17
CA THR A 82 -14.08 15.54 5.77
C THR A 82 -14.28 16.80 4.92
N SER A 83 -13.21 17.55 4.71
CA SER A 83 -13.15 18.57 3.70
C SER A 83 -13.11 17.80 2.40
N ARG A 84 -14.22 17.89 1.66
CA ARG A 84 -14.31 17.51 0.25
C ARG A 84 -13.34 18.42 -0.53
N SER A 85 -12.05 18.19 -0.38
CA SER A 85 -11.03 18.83 -1.18
C SER A 85 -10.94 18.05 -2.48
N LEU A 86 -11.03 18.78 -3.59
CA LEU A 86 -11.09 18.25 -4.94
C LEU A 86 -9.91 17.29 -5.15
N ILE A 87 -10.23 16.00 -5.28
CA ILE A 87 -9.30 14.99 -5.79
C ILE A 87 -8.83 15.52 -7.13
N ARG A 88 -7.60 16.03 -7.21
CA ARG A 88 -6.91 16.11 -8.49
C ARG A 88 -6.66 14.66 -8.86
N GLU A 89 -7.45 14.18 -9.82
CA GLU A 89 -7.25 12.89 -10.42
C GLU A 89 -5.81 12.86 -10.97
N LEU A 90 -4.96 12.01 -10.37
CA LEU A 90 -3.59 11.85 -10.82
C LEU A 90 -3.61 11.33 -12.25
N ILE A 91 -3.23 12.18 -13.20
CA ILE A 91 -3.12 11.80 -14.60
C ILE A 91 -1.79 11.07 -14.75
N LEU A 92 -1.86 9.78 -15.10
CA LEU A 92 -0.69 8.98 -15.43
C LEU A 92 -0.03 9.55 -16.71
N ILE A 93 1.05 10.31 -16.57
CA ILE A 93 1.79 10.88 -17.71
C ILE A 93 2.62 9.80 -18.41
N TYR A 94 3.07 8.78 -17.67
CA TYR A 94 3.98 7.77 -18.18
C TYR A 94 3.90 6.45 -17.41
N CYS A 95 3.79 5.34 -18.13
CA CYS A 95 3.84 3.99 -17.57
C CYS A 95 4.84 3.12 -18.35
N SER A 96 5.76 2.47 -17.64
CA SER A 96 6.74 1.59 -18.25
C SER A 96 6.12 0.33 -18.87
N LEU A 97 4.95 -0.09 -18.38
CA LEU A 97 4.16 -1.19 -18.96
C LEU A 97 3.55 -0.79 -20.31
N ASP A 98 3.03 0.43 -20.44
CA ASP A 98 2.53 0.96 -21.72
C ASP A 98 3.66 1.12 -22.74
N ARG A 99 4.84 1.60 -22.30
CA ARG A 99 6.06 1.62 -23.12
C ARG A 99 6.42 0.21 -23.59
N LYS A 100 6.39 -0.78 -22.70
CA LYS A 100 6.76 -2.17 -23.02
C LYS A 100 5.76 -2.85 -23.96
N ALA A 101 4.48 -2.48 -23.89
CA ALA A 101 3.44 -2.97 -24.80
C ALA A 101 3.57 -2.38 -26.22
N THR A 102 4.29 -1.27 -26.36
CA THR A 102 4.52 -0.62 -27.65
C THR A 102 5.73 -1.27 -28.33
N ASN A 103 5.48 -2.12 -29.33
CA ASN A 103 6.54 -2.71 -30.15
C ASN A 103 7.09 -1.65 -31.13
N GLY A 104 8.16 -0.95 -30.76
CA GLY A 104 8.86 -0.02 -31.66
C GLY A 104 9.65 1.08 -30.96
N VAL A 105 10.45 1.81 -31.73
CA VAL A 105 11.14 3.03 -31.29
C VAL A 105 10.25 4.23 -31.57
N ILE A 106 9.99 5.06 -30.56
CA ILE A 106 9.28 6.33 -30.70
C ILE A 106 10.34 7.41 -30.98
N ILE A 107 10.27 8.04 -32.15
CA ILE A 107 11.15 9.16 -32.53
C ILE A 107 10.30 10.43 -32.44
N GLN A 108 10.77 11.43 -31.69
CA GLN A 108 10.10 12.71 -31.47
C GLN A 108 10.88 13.84 -32.13
#